data_AF-A0A3R7Y951-F1
#
_entry.id   AF-A0A3R7Y951-F1
#
_cell.length_a   1.000
_cell.length_b   1.000
_cell.length_c   1.000
_cell.angle_alpha   90.00
_cell.angle_beta   90.00
_cell.angle_gamma   90.00
#
_symmetry.space_group_name_H-M   'P 1'
#
loop_
_entity.id
_entity.type
_entity.pdbx_description
1 polymer ?
#
loop_
_entity_poly.entity_id
_entity_poly.type
_entity_poly.pdbx_seq_one_letter_code
_entity_poly.pdbx_strand_id
1 'polypeptide(L)'
;MSNLATALTQALNASFPRVSFTMAYGSGVFQQKNHDSSTSMLDLVFAVDDPISWHEENIERNPQHYSILKYFGAANVAAFQENFGAGVYYNTLVSILTMSDDIQTATSMNLSHALNYALLCLPPKFSEHDLFMKIAGISYLGDFRMTFGENPRKVRNIVDGNFKAFRELYQHQIQNSPFMSRLISNGDMLVANSDNQKVRQTIVDALPSNVLRRLATKSRMTGTLDHQTVTKKQLQRVIASIVFRSSRSQSIKGIATAGGVKSLVYVAQKLKRTYFKHSSK
;
A
#
# COMPACT_ATOMS: atom_id res chain seq x y z
N MET A 1 -10.42 22.67 4.40
CA MET A 1 -9.32 21.69 4.44
C MET A 1 -7.99 22.28 4.94
N SER A 2 -7.72 23.60 4.79
CA SER A 2 -6.49 24.25 5.27
C SER A 2 -6.26 24.24 6.78
N ASN A 3 -7.33 24.34 7.60
CA ASN A 3 -7.19 24.41 9.06
C ASN A 3 -6.79 23.09 9.73
N LEU A 4 -7.30 21.96 9.23
CA LEU A 4 -7.00 20.65 9.79
C LEU A 4 -5.54 20.28 9.51
N ALA A 5 -5.09 20.38 8.26
CA ALA A 5 -3.69 20.09 7.90
C ALA A 5 -2.70 20.97 8.68
N THR A 6 -2.99 22.26 8.83
CA THR A 6 -2.09 23.17 9.57
C THR A 6 -2.02 22.85 11.06
N ALA A 7 -3.17 22.71 11.74
CA ALA A 7 -3.22 22.37 13.17
C ALA A 7 -2.50 21.06 13.48
N LEU A 8 -2.55 20.16 12.52
CA LEU A 8 -2.02 18.83 12.58
C LEU A 8 -0.51 18.80 12.31
N THR A 9 -0.02 19.66 11.41
CA THR A 9 1.42 19.92 11.24
C THR A 9 2.02 20.44 12.52
N GLN A 10 1.32 21.39 13.11
CA GLN A 10 1.73 22.00 14.36
C GLN A 10 1.75 20.95 15.48
N ALA A 11 0.73 20.09 15.56
CA ALA A 11 0.68 18.99 16.52
C ALA A 11 1.82 17.97 16.31
N LEU A 12 2.10 17.58 15.06
CA LEU A 12 3.18 16.65 14.73
C LEU A 12 4.55 17.21 15.07
N ASN A 13 4.83 18.45 14.65
CA ASN A 13 6.10 19.12 14.93
C ASN A 13 6.31 19.38 16.43
N ALA A 14 5.22 19.57 17.19
CA ALA A 14 5.28 19.69 18.64
C ALA A 14 5.52 18.34 19.33
N SER A 15 5.03 17.24 18.74
CA SER A 15 4.99 15.92 19.40
C SER A 15 6.13 15.00 18.99
N PHE A 16 6.73 15.16 17.81
CA PHE A 16 7.73 14.24 17.26
C PHE A 16 9.00 14.97 16.80
N PRO A 17 10.16 14.29 16.77
CA PRO A 17 11.35 14.81 16.11
C PRO A 17 11.12 15.06 14.62
N ARG A 18 12.03 15.84 14.02
CA ARG A 18 11.93 16.25 12.62
C ARG A 18 11.76 15.05 11.69
N VAL A 19 10.73 15.13 10.86
CA VAL A 19 10.43 14.15 9.80
C VAL A 19 10.63 14.79 8.44
N SER A 20 11.15 14.01 7.49
CA SER A 20 11.31 14.45 6.10
C SER A 20 9.96 14.41 5.38
N PHE A 21 9.16 13.41 5.72
CA PHE A 21 7.82 13.21 5.18
C PHE A 21 6.94 12.49 6.21
N THR A 22 5.66 12.84 6.24
CA THR A 22 4.64 12.11 7.02
C THR A 22 3.48 11.74 6.10
N MET A 23 2.92 10.55 6.28
CA MET A 23 1.68 10.16 5.65
C MET A 23 0.74 9.45 6.61
N ALA A 24 -0.53 9.87 6.60
CA ALA A 24 -1.59 9.12 7.24
C ALA A 24 -2.32 8.24 6.25
N TYR A 25 -2.71 7.05 6.71
CA TYR A 25 -3.47 6.08 5.93
C TYR A 25 -4.43 5.29 6.82
N GLY A 26 -5.13 4.32 6.23
CA GLY A 26 -6.01 3.42 6.96
C GLY A 26 -7.44 3.96 7.15
N SER A 27 -8.25 3.19 7.88
CA SER A 27 -9.69 3.45 8.07
C SER A 27 -10.00 4.64 8.97
N GLY A 28 -9.01 5.13 9.73
CA GLY A 28 -9.12 6.37 10.50
C GLY A 28 -9.00 7.64 9.66
N VAL A 29 -8.38 7.55 8.46
CA VAL A 29 -8.28 8.68 7.51
C VAL A 29 -9.37 8.61 6.45
N PHE A 30 -9.54 7.42 5.87
CA PHE A 30 -10.42 7.21 4.72
C PHE A 30 -11.62 6.37 5.13
N GLN A 31 -12.82 6.90 4.87
CA GLN A 31 -14.06 6.20 5.17
C GLN A 31 -14.19 4.95 4.30
N GLN A 32 -14.44 3.81 4.95
CA GLN A 32 -14.83 2.57 4.27
C GLN A 32 -16.35 2.43 4.37
N LYS A 33 -17.01 2.09 3.26
CA LYS A 33 -18.47 1.86 3.28
C LYS A 33 -18.80 0.76 4.30
N ASN A 34 -19.73 1.06 5.22
CA ASN A 34 -20.14 0.21 6.35
C ASN A 34 -19.11 0.06 7.50
N HIS A 35 -18.22 1.04 7.69
CA HIS A 35 -17.32 1.08 8.85
C HIS A 35 -17.43 2.42 9.57
N ASP A 36 -17.70 2.40 10.88
CA ASP A 36 -17.68 3.61 11.71
C ASP A 36 -16.22 4.05 11.91
N SER A 37 -15.89 5.26 11.45
CA SER A 37 -14.53 5.81 11.51
C SER A 37 -14.24 6.50 12.85
N SER A 38 -15.26 6.81 13.65
CA SER A 38 -15.13 7.57 14.91
C SER A 38 -14.29 6.87 15.99
N THR A 39 -14.15 5.55 15.89
CA THR A 39 -13.36 4.71 16.82
C THR A 39 -12.09 4.14 16.19
N SER A 40 -11.79 4.48 14.93
CA SER A 40 -10.64 3.93 14.22
C SER A 40 -9.36 4.68 14.57
N MET A 41 -8.32 3.93 14.94
CA MET A 41 -6.99 4.50 15.13
C MET A 41 -6.47 5.12 13.84
N LEU A 42 -5.67 6.18 13.99
CA LEU A 42 -5.04 6.88 12.89
C LEU A 42 -3.64 6.30 12.62
N ASP A 43 -3.48 5.66 11.47
CA ASP A 43 -2.22 5.03 11.08
C ASP A 43 -1.29 6.01 10.37
N LEU A 44 -0.04 6.09 10.82
CA LEU A 44 1.00 6.96 10.26
C LEU A 44 2.22 6.23 9.74
N VAL A 45 2.87 6.87 8.77
CA VAL A 45 4.21 6.56 8.29
C VAL A 45 5.05 7.83 8.34
N PHE A 46 6.18 7.77 9.05
CA PHE A 46 7.22 8.80 8.99
C PHE A 46 8.35 8.32 8.09
N ALA A 47 8.77 9.17 7.15
CA ALA A 47 10.06 9.04 6.50
C ALA A 47 11.04 10.00 7.18
N VAL A 48 12.19 9.47 7.56
CA VAL A 48 13.22 10.16 8.34
C VAL A 48 14.56 9.95 7.65
N ASP A 49 15.40 10.98 7.64
CA ASP A 49 16.70 10.92 6.96
C ASP A 49 17.69 10.00 7.70
N ASP A 50 17.67 10.04 9.04
CA ASP A 50 18.47 9.19 9.91
C ASP A 50 17.56 8.55 10.98
N PRO A 51 17.19 7.27 10.83
CA PRO A 51 16.37 6.55 11.80
C PRO A 51 17.01 6.44 13.19
N ILE A 52 18.34 6.37 13.29
CA ILE A 52 19.02 6.22 14.58
C ILE A 52 18.85 7.51 15.37
N SER A 53 19.31 8.63 14.81
CA SER A 53 19.19 9.95 15.45
C SER A 53 17.74 10.31 15.75
N TRP A 54 16.81 9.98 14.84
CA TRP A 54 15.38 10.22 15.06
C TRP A 54 14.84 9.41 16.25
N HIS A 55 15.23 8.15 16.38
CA HIS A 55 14.81 7.31 17.50
C HIS A 55 15.44 7.76 18.83
N GLU A 56 16.69 8.22 18.84
CA GLU A 56 17.32 8.81 20.04
C GLU A 56 16.51 9.99 20.56
N GLU A 57 16.25 10.98 19.70
CA GLU A 57 15.50 12.17 20.06
C GLU A 57 14.06 11.84 20.47
N ASN A 58 13.40 10.88 19.79
CA ASN A 58 12.03 10.51 20.14
C ASN A 58 11.95 9.68 21.44
N ILE A 59 12.99 8.92 21.79
CA ILE A 59 13.05 8.21 23.08
C ILE A 59 13.17 9.22 24.23
N GLU A 60 13.96 10.27 24.05
CA GLU A 60 14.09 11.35 25.04
C GLU A 60 12.79 12.13 25.21
N ARG A 61 12.15 12.53 24.09
CA ARG A 61 10.92 13.31 24.12
C ARG A 61 9.68 12.50 24.51
N ASN A 62 9.61 11.25 24.07
CA ASN A 62 8.44 10.39 24.21
C ASN A 62 8.78 8.95 24.61
N PRO A 63 9.38 8.74 25.80
CA PRO A 63 9.81 7.41 26.24
C PRO A 63 8.64 6.41 26.40
N GLN A 64 7.40 6.89 26.54
CA GLN A 64 6.19 6.08 26.60
C GLN A 64 5.75 5.51 25.24
N HIS A 65 6.25 6.05 24.11
CA HIS A 65 5.94 5.55 22.77
C HIS A 65 6.65 4.23 22.44
N TYR A 66 7.61 3.82 23.26
CA TYR A 66 8.42 2.63 23.04
C TYR A 66 8.07 1.56 24.08
N SER A 67 8.02 0.31 23.62
CA SER A 67 7.99 -0.86 24.50
C SER A 67 9.36 -1.10 25.15
N ILE A 68 9.63 -2.31 25.66
CA ILE A 68 10.92 -2.66 26.29
C ILE A 68 12.14 -2.40 25.38
N LEU A 69 11.93 -2.25 24.07
CA LEU A 69 12.96 -1.98 23.08
C LEU A 69 13.78 -0.70 23.35
N LYS A 70 13.22 0.30 24.05
CA LYS A 70 13.97 1.53 24.39
C LYS A 70 15.20 1.27 25.27
N TYR A 71 15.17 0.23 26.11
CA TYR A 71 16.28 -0.10 27.00
C TYR A 71 17.49 -0.70 26.27
N PHE A 72 17.33 -1.06 24.99
CA PHE A 72 18.42 -1.56 24.15
C PHE A 72 19.03 -0.46 23.26
N GLY A 73 18.55 0.79 23.36
CA GLY A 73 19.10 1.94 22.62
C GLY A 73 18.58 2.08 21.18
N ALA A 74 18.67 3.30 20.65
CA ALA A 74 18.11 3.66 19.35
C ALA A 74 18.74 2.91 18.17
N ALA A 75 20.04 2.61 18.23
CA ALA A 75 20.71 1.80 17.20
C ALA A 75 20.08 0.40 17.06
N ASN A 76 19.64 -0.22 18.15
CA ASN A 76 18.95 -1.52 18.08
C ASN A 76 17.50 -1.38 17.60
N VAL A 77 16.84 -0.25 17.89
CA VAL A 77 15.51 0.06 17.34
C VAL A 77 15.59 0.29 15.82
N ALA A 78 16.56 1.08 15.37
CA ALA A 78 16.83 1.34 13.96
C ALA A 78 17.32 0.08 13.23
N ALA A 79 18.22 -0.70 13.83
CA ALA A 79 18.65 -1.98 13.26
C ALA A 79 17.47 -2.97 13.16
N PHE A 80 16.52 -2.95 14.10
CA PHE A 80 15.29 -3.73 13.99
C PHE A 80 14.34 -3.21 12.89
N GLN A 81 14.31 -1.90 12.67
CA GLN A 81 13.62 -1.27 11.54
C GLN A 81 14.24 -1.69 10.20
N GLU A 82 15.56 -1.57 10.05
CA GLU A 82 16.31 -1.73 8.80
C GLU A 82 16.59 -3.18 8.42
N ASN A 83 16.97 -4.04 9.39
CA ASN A 83 17.47 -5.39 9.12
C ASN A 83 16.40 -6.48 9.13
N PHE A 84 15.13 -6.15 9.45
CA PHE A 84 14.02 -7.10 9.42
C PHE A 84 12.80 -6.51 8.72
N GLY A 85 12.20 -7.19 7.75
CA GLY A 85 10.97 -6.74 7.08
C GLY A 85 11.14 -5.57 6.10
N ALA A 86 10.10 -4.75 5.91
CA ALA A 86 10.04 -3.69 4.89
C ALA A 86 10.70 -2.35 5.31
N GLY A 87 11.56 -2.32 6.34
CA GLY A 87 12.24 -1.08 6.73
C GLY A 87 11.41 -0.11 7.59
N VAL A 88 10.36 -0.55 8.29
CA VAL A 88 9.40 0.37 8.97
C VAL A 88 9.20 0.02 10.45
N TYR A 89 9.31 1.03 11.32
CA TYR A 89 8.90 1.04 12.74
C TYR A 89 7.59 1.85 12.90
N TYR A 90 6.69 1.43 13.80
CA TYR A 90 5.34 2.00 13.92
C TYR A 90 5.15 2.80 15.23
N ASN A 91 4.66 4.04 15.11
CA ASN A 91 3.95 4.81 16.15
C ASN A 91 2.93 5.77 15.48
N THR A 92 1.82 6.13 16.17
CA THR A 92 0.57 6.65 15.57
C THR A 92 0.41 8.19 15.60
N LEU A 93 -0.59 8.68 14.82
CA LEU A 93 -1.24 10.02 14.75
C LEU A 93 -0.70 11.14 13.82
N VAL A 94 -1.49 11.39 12.75
CA VAL A 94 -1.75 12.58 11.88
C VAL A 94 -1.14 12.85 10.44
N SER A 95 -2.02 13.32 9.51
CA SER A 95 -1.92 13.56 8.03
C SER A 95 -0.68 14.24 7.37
N ILE A 96 -0.64 14.13 6.03
CA ILE A 96 0.45 14.43 5.07
C ILE A 96 0.75 15.92 4.90
N LEU A 97 2.02 16.35 5.09
CA LEU A 97 2.34 17.79 5.24
C LEU A 97 3.57 18.32 4.53
N THR A 98 4.43 17.46 3.97
CA THR A 98 5.58 17.92 3.20
C THR A 98 5.83 16.98 2.03
N MET A 99 5.83 17.52 0.82
CA MET A 99 6.25 16.82 -0.39
C MET A 99 7.56 17.44 -0.86
N SER A 100 8.67 16.72 -0.75
CA SER A 100 9.86 17.05 -1.54
C SER A 100 9.62 16.66 -3.00
N ASP A 101 10.37 17.27 -3.92
CA ASP A 101 10.27 16.96 -5.35
C ASP A 101 10.58 15.48 -5.64
N ASP A 102 11.48 14.88 -4.86
CA ASP A 102 11.79 13.46 -4.92
C ASP A 102 10.58 12.58 -4.58
N ILE A 103 9.82 12.95 -3.53
CA ILE A 103 8.61 12.23 -3.14
C ILE A 103 7.50 12.40 -4.18
N GLN A 104 7.36 13.58 -4.77
CA GLN A 104 6.41 13.79 -5.86
C GLN A 104 6.76 12.94 -7.08
N THR A 105 8.05 12.88 -7.43
CA THR A 105 8.55 12.05 -8.54
C THR A 105 8.31 10.57 -8.27
N ALA A 106 8.68 10.08 -7.08
CA ALA A 106 8.47 8.69 -6.68
C ALA A 106 6.99 8.32 -6.63
N THR A 107 6.12 9.23 -6.18
CA THR A 107 4.67 9.04 -6.15
C THR A 107 4.10 8.95 -7.56
N SER A 108 4.49 9.87 -8.45
CA SER A 108 4.06 9.88 -9.85
C SER A 108 4.50 8.59 -10.57
N MET A 109 5.75 8.16 -10.37
CA MET A 109 6.25 6.88 -10.89
C MET A 109 5.45 5.70 -10.34
N ASN A 110 5.17 5.66 -9.03
CA ASN A 110 4.39 4.59 -8.42
C ASN A 110 2.95 4.52 -8.96
N LEU A 111 2.28 5.66 -9.15
CA LEU A 111 0.95 5.72 -9.77
C LEU A 111 0.99 5.21 -11.21
N SER A 112 2.01 5.60 -11.98
CA SER A 112 2.21 5.12 -13.35
C SER A 112 2.42 3.61 -13.42
N HIS A 113 3.26 3.05 -12.53
CA HIS A 113 3.47 1.61 -12.45
C HIS A 113 2.19 0.83 -12.08
N ALA A 114 1.40 1.36 -11.14
CA ALA A 114 0.13 0.76 -10.75
C ALA A 114 -0.88 0.77 -11.91
N LEU A 115 -0.96 1.88 -12.64
CA LEU A 115 -1.77 2.02 -13.85
C LEU A 115 -1.33 1.00 -14.91
N ASN A 116 -0.04 0.95 -15.25
CA ASN A 116 0.52 0.02 -16.24
C ASN A 116 0.22 -1.45 -15.89
N TYR A 117 0.40 -1.84 -14.63
CA TYR A 117 0.01 -3.18 -14.17
C TYR A 117 -1.49 -3.44 -14.39
N ALA A 118 -2.34 -2.47 -14.09
CA ALA A 118 -3.78 -2.62 -14.26
C ALA A 118 -4.16 -2.82 -15.73
N LEU A 119 -3.58 -2.03 -16.64
CA LEU A 119 -3.78 -2.15 -18.08
C LEU A 119 -3.37 -3.54 -18.60
N LEU A 120 -2.28 -4.11 -18.08
CA LEU A 120 -1.84 -5.47 -18.47
C LEU A 120 -2.79 -6.59 -18.01
N CYS A 121 -3.66 -6.30 -17.03
CA CYS A 121 -4.53 -7.27 -16.39
C CYS A 121 -6.03 -7.12 -16.73
N LEU A 122 -6.43 -5.95 -17.21
CA LEU A 122 -7.81 -5.64 -17.59
C LEU A 122 -8.10 -6.07 -19.04
N PRO A 123 -9.38 -6.28 -19.39
CA PRO A 123 -9.78 -6.40 -20.78
C PRO A 123 -9.54 -5.07 -21.53
N PRO A 124 -9.67 -5.04 -22.87
CA PRO A 124 -9.40 -3.85 -23.68
C PRO A 124 -10.36 -2.69 -23.38
N LYS A 125 -11.60 -3.00 -22.99
CA LYS A 125 -12.62 -2.03 -22.59
C LYS A 125 -13.00 -2.28 -21.14
N PHE A 126 -12.98 -1.24 -20.31
CA PHE A 126 -13.26 -1.34 -18.88
C PHE A 126 -13.77 -0.01 -18.34
N SER A 127 -14.42 -0.04 -17.19
CA SER A 127 -14.87 1.18 -16.49
C SER A 127 -13.78 1.76 -15.58
N GLU A 128 -13.92 3.02 -15.16
CA GLU A 128 -13.08 3.58 -14.07
C GLU A 128 -13.17 2.74 -12.79
N HIS A 129 -14.33 2.17 -12.51
CA HIS A 129 -14.51 1.27 -11.36
C HIS A 129 -13.63 0.03 -11.46
N ASP A 130 -13.62 -0.64 -12.62
CA ASP A 130 -12.76 -1.80 -12.87
C ASP A 130 -11.27 -1.43 -12.75
N LEU A 131 -10.91 -0.25 -13.24
CA LEU A 131 -9.55 0.28 -13.13
C LEU A 131 -9.13 0.46 -11.67
N PHE A 132 -9.90 1.19 -10.89
CA PHE A 132 -9.58 1.45 -9.48
C PHE A 132 -9.64 0.19 -8.63
N MET A 133 -10.57 -0.72 -8.91
CA MET A 133 -10.60 -2.06 -8.32
C MET A 133 -9.32 -2.85 -8.63
N LYS A 134 -8.81 -2.76 -9.86
CA LYS A 134 -7.58 -3.44 -10.25
C LYS A 134 -6.36 -2.87 -9.54
N ILE A 135 -6.24 -1.55 -9.51
CA ILE A 135 -5.17 -0.80 -8.87
C ILE A 135 -5.15 -1.05 -7.37
N ALA A 136 -6.27 -0.82 -6.68
CA ALA A 136 -6.37 -1.05 -5.24
C ALA A 136 -6.11 -2.52 -4.89
N GLY A 137 -6.55 -3.44 -5.75
CA GLY A 137 -6.34 -4.88 -5.59
C GLY A 137 -4.88 -5.34 -5.66
N ILE A 138 -3.95 -4.54 -6.19
CA ILE A 138 -2.51 -4.88 -6.26
C ILE A 138 -1.98 -5.22 -4.87
N SER A 139 -2.22 -4.33 -3.90
CA SER A 139 -1.71 -4.43 -2.53
C SER A 139 -2.31 -5.59 -1.73
N TYR A 140 -3.38 -6.19 -2.24
CA TYR A 140 -4.08 -7.31 -1.61
C TYR A 140 -3.85 -8.64 -2.34
N LEU A 141 -3.21 -8.59 -3.52
CA LEU A 141 -2.92 -9.78 -4.29
C LEU A 141 -1.85 -10.60 -3.56
N GLY A 142 -2.23 -11.76 -3.02
CA GLY A 142 -1.32 -12.60 -2.22
C GLY A 142 -1.06 -12.06 -0.80
N ASP A 143 -1.81 -11.05 -0.34
CA ASP A 143 -1.76 -10.61 1.05
C ASP A 143 -2.37 -11.70 1.96
N PHE A 144 -1.57 -12.26 2.86
CA PHE A 144 -2.00 -13.32 3.77
C PHE A 144 -3.16 -12.89 4.68
N ARG A 145 -3.28 -11.59 5.00
CA ARG A 145 -4.37 -11.06 5.81
C ARG A 145 -5.72 -11.12 5.08
N MET A 146 -5.71 -11.09 3.75
CA MET A 146 -6.92 -11.27 2.95
C MET A 146 -7.43 -12.71 2.97
N THR A 147 -6.54 -13.68 3.20
CA THR A 147 -6.93 -15.08 3.43
C THR A 147 -7.39 -15.34 4.87
N PHE A 148 -6.96 -14.51 5.83
CA PHE A 148 -7.28 -14.68 7.25
C PHE A 148 -7.63 -13.34 7.92
N GLY A 149 -8.92 -13.11 8.16
CA GLY A 149 -9.37 -12.04 9.06
C GLY A 149 -9.84 -10.74 8.42
N GLU A 150 -9.65 -10.55 7.11
CA GLU A 150 -10.11 -9.37 6.39
C GLU A 150 -11.39 -9.63 5.58
N ASN A 151 -12.16 -8.56 5.35
CA ASN A 151 -13.40 -8.64 4.57
C ASN A 151 -13.08 -8.99 3.10
N PRO A 152 -13.68 -10.04 2.50
CA PRO A 152 -13.49 -10.36 1.08
C PRO A 152 -13.85 -9.23 0.11
N ARG A 153 -14.74 -8.32 0.53
CA ARG A 153 -15.13 -7.12 -0.23
C ARG A 153 -14.33 -5.87 0.14
N LYS A 154 -13.23 -5.99 0.91
CA LYS A 154 -12.44 -4.86 1.40
C LYS A 154 -12.00 -3.92 0.27
N VAL A 155 -11.47 -4.47 -0.82
CA VAL A 155 -11.05 -3.69 -2.00
C VAL A 155 -12.23 -2.88 -2.57
N ARG A 156 -13.38 -3.53 -2.75
CA ARG A 156 -14.61 -2.87 -3.23
C ARG A 156 -15.06 -1.77 -2.29
N ASN A 157 -15.09 -2.03 -0.99
CA ASN A 157 -15.52 -1.03 -0.01
C ASN A 157 -14.58 0.19 0.04
N ILE A 158 -13.28 -0.01 -0.19
CA ILE A 158 -12.29 1.07 -0.29
C ILE A 158 -12.55 1.91 -1.53
N VAL A 159 -12.69 1.27 -2.70
CA VAL A 159 -12.92 1.97 -3.98
C VAL A 159 -14.25 2.70 -3.97
N ASP A 160 -15.34 2.03 -3.58
CA ASP A 160 -16.69 2.62 -3.54
C ASP A 160 -16.76 3.79 -2.54
N GLY A 161 -16.08 3.67 -1.40
CA GLY A 161 -16.06 4.72 -0.38
C GLY A 161 -15.20 5.93 -0.75
N ASN A 162 -14.23 5.77 -1.63
CA ASN A 162 -13.23 6.80 -1.95
C ASN A 162 -13.14 7.09 -3.46
N PHE A 163 -14.19 6.79 -4.21
CA PHE A 163 -14.16 6.80 -5.68
C PHE A 163 -13.72 8.15 -6.27
N LYS A 164 -14.22 9.26 -5.73
CA LYS A 164 -13.84 10.62 -6.14
C LYS A 164 -12.34 10.88 -5.91
N ALA A 165 -11.80 10.45 -4.77
CA ALA A 165 -10.37 10.60 -4.46
C ALA A 165 -9.50 9.76 -5.38
N PHE A 166 -9.92 8.54 -5.76
CA PHE A 166 -9.24 7.75 -6.78
C PHE A 166 -9.22 8.47 -8.14
N ARG A 167 -10.35 9.07 -8.53
CA ARG A 167 -10.44 9.84 -9.77
C ARG A 167 -9.48 11.02 -9.75
N GLU A 168 -9.48 11.83 -8.69
CA GLU A 168 -8.55 12.96 -8.52
C GLU A 168 -7.08 12.51 -8.54
N LEU A 169 -6.75 11.43 -7.83
CA LEU A 169 -5.39 10.91 -7.72
C LEU A 169 -4.82 10.39 -9.05
N TYR A 170 -5.65 9.71 -9.86
CA TYR A 170 -5.21 9.09 -11.11
C TYR A 170 -5.53 9.90 -12.36
N GLN A 171 -6.25 11.02 -12.25
CA GLN A 171 -6.70 11.81 -13.41
C GLN A 171 -5.53 12.18 -14.32
N HIS A 172 -4.44 12.69 -13.74
CA HIS A 172 -3.26 13.10 -14.49
C HIS A 172 -2.61 11.91 -15.23
N GLN A 173 -2.42 10.76 -14.56
CA GLN A 173 -1.83 9.57 -15.17
C GLN A 173 -2.73 8.96 -16.24
N ILE A 174 -4.05 9.00 -16.06
CA ILE A 174 -5.02 8.52 -17.04
C ILE A 174 -5.02 9.40 -18.30
N GLN A 175 -5.02 10.73 -18.13
CA GLN A 175 -5.03 11.68 -19.25
C GLN A 175 -3.76 11.64 -20.08
N ASN A 176 -2.61 11.44 -19.43
CA ASN A 176 -1.29 11.47 -20.08
C ASN A 176 -0.75 10.08 -20.47
N SER A 177 -1.52 9.01 -20.25
CA SER A 177 -1.06 7.67 -20.59
C SER A 177 -1.09 7.44 -22.11
N PRO A 178 0.02 7.03 -22.74
CA PRO A 178 0.04 6.70 -24.17
C PRO A 178 -0.66 5.37 -24.50
N PHE A 179 -1.10 4.63 -23.47
CA PHE A 179 -1.58 3.26 -23.60
C PHE A 179 -3.10 3.13 -23.52
N MET A 180 -3.79 4.22 -23.21
CA MET A 180 -5.25 4.22 -23.04
C MET A 180 -5.88 5.54 -23.47
N SER A 181 -7.19 5.52 -23.67
CA SER A 181 -7.99 6.68 -24.00
C SER A 181 -9.39 6.58 -23.39
N ARG A 182 -10.07 7.73 -23.25
CA ARG A 182 -11.47 7.79 -22.81
C ARG A 182 -12.38 7.88 -24.03
N LEU A 183 -13.39 7.01 -24.11
CA LEU A 183 -14.38 7.07 -25.18
C LEU A 183 -15.35 8.23 -24.93
N ILE A 184 -15.35 9.21 -25.84
CA ILE A 184 -16.15 10.44 -25.74
C ILE A 184 -17.67 10.14 -25.71
N SER A 185 -18.11 9.08 -26.37
CA SER A 185 -19.54 8.77 -26.54
C SER A 185 -20.21 8.15 -25.30
N ASN A 186 -19.44 7.69 -24.31
CA ASN A 186 -19.98 6.98 -23.15
C ASN A 186 -19.05 7.18 -21.94
N GLY A 187 -18.98 8.43 -21.42
CA GLY A 187 -17.90 9.03 -20.63
C GLY A 187 -17.26 8.27 -19.45
N ASP A 188 -17.83 7.12 -19.07
CA ASP A 188 -17.31 6.20 -18.05
C ASP A 188 -16.44 5.06 -18.61
N MET A 189 -16.41 4.86 -19.94
CA MET A 189 -15.69 3.76 -20.56
C MET A 189 -14.28 4.16 -21.00
N LEU A 190 -13.31 3.37 -20.56
CA LEU A 190 -11.90 3.48 -20.89
C LEU A 190 -11.51 2.36 -21.86
N VAL A 191 -10.61 2.68 -22.78
CA VAL A 191 -10.07 1.73 -23.75
C VAL A 191 -8.56 1.70 -23.63
N ALA A 192 -7.99 0.52 -23.44
CA ALA A 192 -6.56 0.29 -23.49
C ALA A 192 -6.15 -0.38 -24.80
N ASN A 193 -4.99 0.03 -25.32
CA ASN A 193 -4.39 -0.54 -26.51
C ASN A 193 -3.49 -1.76 -26.19
N SER A 194 -3.71 -2.40 -25.05
CA SER A 194 -2.89 -3.49 -24.50
C SER A 194 -2.98 -4.82 -25.26
N ASP A 195 -3.90 -4.95 -26.22
CA ASP A 195 -3.99 -6.10 -27.13
C ASP A 195 -2.92 -6.06 -28.22
N ASN A 196 -2.42 -4.86 -28.56
CA ASN A 196 -1.29 -4.73 -29.46
C ASN A 196 -0.03 -5.25 -28.76
N GLN A 197 0.58 -6.29 -29.33
CA GLN A 197 1.75 -6.97 -28.77
C GLN A 197 2.92 -6.01 -28.47
N LYS A 198 3.18 -5.02 -29.35
CA LYS A 198 4.25 -4.03 -29.17
C LYS A 198 3.94 -3.06 -28.04
N VAL A 199 2.69 -2.60 -27.96
CA VAL A 199 2.22 -1.74 -26.86
C VAL A 199 2.31 -2.50 -25.54
N ARG A 200 1.83 -3.75 -25.51
CA ARG A 200 1.89 -4.61 -24.34
C ARG A 200 3.31 -4.81 -23.84
N GLN A 201 4.26 -5.06 -24.75
CA GLN A 201 5.68 -5.17 -24.39
C GLN A 201 6.22 -3.86 -23.80
N THR A 202 5.87 -2.72 -24.40
CA THR A 202 6.26 -1.40 -23.88
C THR A 202 5.74 -1.16 -22.46
N ILE A 203 4.50 -1.54 -22.18
CA ILE A 203 3.91 -1.44 -20.82
C ILE A 203 4.65 -2.37 -19.84
N VAL A 204 5.04 -3.57 -20.27
CA VAL A 204 5.82 -4.52 -19.46
C VAL A 204 7.18 -3.92 -19.13
N ASP A 205 7.89 -3.35 -20.11
CA ASP A 205 9.21 -2.76 -19.92
C ASP A 205 9.18 -1.52 -19.00
N ALA A 206 8.03 -0.86 -18.90
CA ALA A 206 7.77 0.25 -17.97
C ALA A 206 7.36 -0.20 -16.55
N LEU A 207 7.39 -1.50 -16.24
CA LEU A 207 7.17 -2.00 -14.88
C LEU A 207 8.39 -1.76 -13.97
N PRO A 208 8.20 -1.78 -12.63
CA PRO A 208 9.31 -1.64 -11.70
C PRO A 208 10.42 -2.68 -11.92
N SER A 209 11.69 -2.26 -11.77
CA SER A 209 12.87 -3.10 -12.03
C SER A 209 12.89 -4.39 -11.19
N ASN A 210 12.40 -4.35 -9.96
CA ASN A 210 12.27 -5.53 -9.10
C ASN A 210 11.23 -6.54 -9.62
N VAL A 211 10.16 -6.09 -10.30
CA VAL A 211 9.16 -6.92 -10.97
C VAL A 211 9.79 -7.56 -12.22
N LEU A 212 10.45 -6.75 -13.06
CA LEU A 212 11.16 -7.21 -14.26
C LEU A 212 12.20 -8.28 -13.94
N ARG A 213 13.04 -8.05 -12.92
CA ARG A 213 14.05 -9.02 -12.47
C ARG A 213 13.42 -10.33 -12.01
N ARG A 214 12.30 -10.28 -11.28
CA ARG A 214 11.59 -11.48 -10.81
C ARG A 214 10.91 -12.23 -11.96
N LEU A 215 10.37 -11.52 -12.95
CA LEU A 215 9.84 -12.11 -14.17
C LEU A 215 10.95 -12.86 -14.93
N ALA A 216 12.08 -12.21 -15.17
CA ALA A 216 13.22 -12.80 -15.87
C ALA A 216 13.77 -14.05 -15.17
N THR A 217 13.94 -14.01 -13.84
CA THR A 217 14.40 -15.18 -13.07
C THR A 217 13.42 -16.34 -13.16
N LYS A 218 12.11 -16.09 -13.11
CA LYS A 218 11.10 -17.14 -13.17
C LYS A 218 11.01 -17.77 -14.56
N SER A 219 11.12 -16.97 -15.63
CA SER A 219 11.15 -17.47 -17.01
C SER A 219 12.36 -18.38 -17.27
N ARG A 220 13.54 -18.03 -16.73
CA ARG A 220 14.74 -18.88 -16.81
C ARG A 220 14.54 -20.23 -16.12
N MET A 221 13.88 -20.26 -14.97
CA MET A 221 13.64 -21.50 -14.20
C MET A 221 12.61 -22.42 -14.88
N THR A 222 11.64 -21.87 -15.61
CA THR A 222 10.59 -22.68 -16.26
C THR A 222 10.98 -23.24 -17.62
N GLY A 223 12.21 -22.99 -18.10
CA GLY A 223 12.70 -23.53 -19.38
C GLY A 223 11.96 -23.00 -20.62
N THR A 224 11.07 -22.03 -20.44
CA THR A 224 10.36 -21.36 -21.55
C THR A 224 11.30 -20.35 -22.17
N LEU A 225 12.14 -20.81 -23.09
CA LEU A 225 13.01 -20.01 -23.96
C LEU A 225 12.24 -19.31 -25.09
N ASP A 226 10.91 -19.33 -25.06
CA ASP A 226 10.12 -18.73 -26.13
C ASP A 226 9.89 -17.24 -25.85
N HIS A 227 10.00 -16.44 -26.92
CA HIS A 227 9.78 -14.98 -27.00
C HIS A 227 8.32 -14.59 -26.73
N GLN A 228 7.63 -15.33 -25.88
CA GLN A 228 6.21 -15.18 -25.60
C GLN A 228 5.98 -14.17 -24.48
N THR A 229 5.16 -13.20 -24.85
CA THR A 229 4.59 -12.12 -24.06
C THR A 229 4.37 -12.53 -22.60
N VAL A 230 4.86 -11.71 -21.65
CA VAL A 230 4.58 -11.89 -20.22
C VAL A 230 3.07 -12.05 -20.03
N THR A 231 2.65 -13.24 -19.58
CA THR A 231 1.23 -13.54 -19.41
C THR A 231 0.70 -12.87 -18.15
N LYS A 232 -0.60 -12.51 -18.15
CA LYS A 232 -1.30 -12.00 -16.97
C LYS A 232 -1.09 -12.89 -15.73
N LYS A 233 -1.14 -14.22 -15.90
CA LYS A 233 -0.94 -15.19 -14.80
C LYS A 233 0.48 -15.12 -14.24
N GLN A 234 1.51 -15.04 -15.08
CA GLN A 234 2.90 -14.91 -14.62
C GLN A 234 3.10 -13.61 -13.84
N LEU A 235 2.60 -12.48 -14.37
CA LEU A 235 2.68 -11.17 -13.72
C LEU A 235 1.99 -11.19 -12.35
N GLN A 236 0.75 -11.67 -12.27
CA GLN A 236 0.01 -11.78 -11.01
C GLN A 236 0.73 -12.65 -9.98
N ARG A 237 1.35 -13.77 -10.38
CA ARG A 237 2.13 -14.60 -9.45
C ARG A 237 3.38 -13.88 -8.92
N VAL A 238 4.05 -13.08 -9.76
CA VAL A 238 5.22 -12.30 -9.32
C VAL A 238 4.79 -11.25 -8.30
N ILE A 239 3.76 -10.45 -8.61
CA ILE A 239 3.22 -9.45 -7.67
C ILE A 239 2.75 -10.12 -6.38
N ALA A 240 1.98 -11.21 -6.47
CA ALA A 240 1.53 -11.97 -5.30
C ALA A 240 2.69 -12.39 -4.40
N SER A 241 3.80 -12.87 -4.98
CA SER A 241 4.97 -13.28 -4.21
C SER A 241 5.70 -12.12 -3.51
N ILE A 242 5.64 -10.92 -4.09
CA ILE A 242 6.22 -9.71 -3.48
C ILE A 242 5.36 -9.29 -2.28
N VAL A 243 4.05 -9.16 -2.50
CA VAL A 243 3.08 -8.75 -1.47
C VAL A 243 3.03 -9.78 -0.33
N PHE A 244 3.01 -11.08 -0.62
CA PHE A 244 2.99 -12.13 0.39
C PHE A 244 4.20 -12.06 1.34
N ARG A 245 5.40 -11.85 0.80
CA ARG A 245 6.62 -11.71 1.61
C ARG A 245 6.50 -10.51 2.56
N SER A 246 6.02 -9.38 2.07
CA SER A 246 5.85 -8.16 2.90
C SER A 246 4.76 -8.31 3.97
N SER A 247 3.58 -8.82 3.60
CA SER A 247 2.41 -8.93 4.48
C SER A 247 2.62 -9.95 5.61
N ARG A 248 3.24 -11.09 5.32
CA ARG A 248 3.56 -12.10 6.34
C ARG A 248 4.52 -11.56 7.40
N SER A 249 5.60 -10.89 6.97
CA SER A 249 6.56 -10.28 7.88
C SER A 249 5.91 -9.19 8.75
N GLN A 250 4.98 -8.39 8.20
CA GLN A 250 4.24 -7.39 8.96
C GLN A 250 3.32 -8.01 10.03
N SER A 251 2.58 -9.06 9.68
CA SER A 251 1.68 -9.74 10.63
C SER A 251 2.41 -10.40 11.79
N ILE A 252 3.57 -11.03 11.53
CA ILE A 252 4.40 -11.64 12.58
C ILE A 252 4.99 -10.54 13.49
N LYS A 253 5.42 -9.41 12.92
CA LYS A 253 5.95 -8.27 13.66
C LYS A 253 4.93 -7.63 14.60
N GLY A 254 3.70 -7.38 14.12
CA GLY A 254 2.64 -6.80 14.95
C GLY A 254 2.30 -7.65 16.18
N ILE A 255 2.51 -8.97 16.10
CA ILE A 255 2.35 -9.90 17.24
C ILE A 255 3.51 -9.77 18.25
N ALA A 256 4.73 -9.57 17.76
CA ALA A 256 5.93 -9.47 18.61
C ALA A 256 6.07 -8.09 19.29
N THR A 257 5.71 -7.00 18.61
CA THR A 257 5.88 -5.63 19.15
C THR A 257 4.77 -5.21 20.11
N ALA A 258 3.56 -5.77 20.02
CA ALA A 258 2.43 -5.41 20.88
C ALA A 258 2.45 -6.05 22.29
N GLY A 259 3.45 -6.89 22.59
CA GLY A 259 3.52 -7.70 23.81
C GLY A 259 2.58 -8.90 23.74
N GLY A 260 3.11 -10.11 23.98
CA GLY A 260 2.47 -11.40 23.65
C GLY A 260 1.03 -11.60 24.15
N VAL A 261 0.61 -10.91 25.22
CA VAL A 261 -0.75 -11.02 25.79
C VAL A 261 -1.80 -10.23 24.98
N LYS A 262 -1.48 -9.02 24.49
CA LYS A 262 -2.43 -8.21 23.70
C LYS A 262 -2.60 -8.74 22.27
N SER A 263 -1.56 -9.37 21.73
CA SER A 263 -1.56 -10.01 20.42
C SER A 263 -2.51 -11.22 20.35
N LEU A 264 -2.61 -12.01 21.42
CA LEU A 264 -3.53 -13.14 21.50
C LEU A 264 -5.00 -12.69 21.49
N VAL A 265 -5.33 -11.62 22.22
CA VAL A 265 -6.68 -11.04 22.25
C VAL A 265 -7.07 -10.47 20.88
N TYR A 266 -6.16 -9.78 20.19
CA TYR A 266 -6.43 -9.23 18.86
C TYR A 266 -6.62 -10.33 17.79
N VAL A 267 -5.77 -11.36 17.81
CA VAL A 267 -5.91 -12.54 16.94
C VAL A 267 -7.23 -13.27 17.24
N ALA A 268 -7.58 -13.46 18.52
CA ALA A 268 -8.84 -14.08 18.93
C ALA A 268 -10.06 -13.27 18.49
N GLN A 269 -10.03 -11.94 18.57
CA GLN A 269 -11.11 -11.07 18.08
C GLN A 269 -11.28 -11.14 16.56
N LYS A 270 -10.18 -11.21 15.79
CA LYS A 270 -10.23 -11.40 14.33
C LYS A 270 -10.72 -12.79 13.93
N LEU A 271 -10.28 -13.84 14.63
CA LEU A 271 -10.78 -15.21 14.45
C LEU A 271 -12.27 -15.28 14.77
N LYS A 272 -12.72 -14.63 15.85
CA LYS A 272 -14.14 -14.54 16.23
C LYS A 272 -14.99 -13.93 15.12
N ARG A 273 -14.55 -12.80 14.54
CA ARG A 273 -15.24 -12.14 13.42
C ARG A 273 -15.29 -12.98 12.14
N THR A 274 -14.28 -13.82 11.90
CA THR A 274 -14.17 -14.61 10.65
C THR A 274 -14.99 -15.89 10.72
N TYR A 275 -14.90 -16.62 11.83
CA TYR A 275 -15.51 -17.93 11.99
C TYR A 275 -16.92 -17.89 12.59
N PHE A 276 -17.22 -16.95 13.51
CA PHE A 276 -18.50 -16.94 14.22
C PHE A 276 -19.57 -16.07 13.55
N LYS A 277 -19.23 -15.33 12.48
CA LYS A 277 -20.24 -14.63 11.65
C LYS A 277 -20.82 -15.50 10.52
N HIS A 278 -20.27 -16.71 10.31
CA HIS A 278 -20.82 -17.71 9.38
C HIS A 278 -21.82 -18.67 10.04
N SER A 279 -22.10 -18.52 11.35
CA SER A 279 -22.96 -19.44 12.11
C SER A 279 -24.34 -18.88 12.50
N SER A 280 -24.78 -17.78 11.88
CA SER A 280 -26.17 -17.32 12.03
C SER A 280 -26.75 -17.04 10.64
N LYS A 281 -27.28 -18.10 10.04
CA LYS A 281 -28.47 -18.00 9.18
C LYS A 281 -29.68 -18.25 10.07
#